data_AF-A0A3R7IHU5-F1
#
_entry.id   AF-A0A3R7IHU5-F1
#
_cell.length_a   1.000
_cell.length_b   1.000
_cell.length_c   1.000
_cell.angle_alpha   90.00
_cell.angle_beta   90.00
_cell.angle_gamma   90.00
#
_symmetry.space_group_name_H-M   'P 1'
#
loop_
_entity.id
_entity.type
_entity.pdbx_description
1 polymer ?
#
loop_
_entity_poly.entity_id
_entity_poly.type
_entity_poly.pdbx_seq_one_letter_code
_entity_poly.pdbx_strand_id
1 'polypeptide(L)'
;MRLRSLPRLGWNALWTTLFFSSLAQAINVNINDVQSIKDAAKTVSYGAMSYYHGSEPGQIPGAFPTKWWEGSALFMAMLQYQYFTGDDTYNSQVSLGLEWQAGADDYMPKNYSSYLGNDDQMFWGLAAMLAAELEFPDYPTGYSWLALAQGVFNTQVARWDTTACGGGLRWQIFPYEAGYTLKNAISNGGLFQLSARLARYTHNQTYYDWAEKIWDWSCSSPLLNNVTWNVADSTSMDNNCTTQGDNQWSYNYGTYLMGAAYMWNYTNGTEPKWETAVDGLLNRTFDIFFPAAYGGNIMSEVACEPIESCNDNEILFKGLVTSWLAFTALLVPSTYDRILPKLQGSAVAAADTCTGNGNNSCGVRWYTKKWDGWTGMEEEISVADVLSVNLITTKHRGPVTATTGGNSTSDPSAGTGDTSGETVPVSNITTGDKAGASLLTIAFAVGWVGLMAFMVIGGA
;
A
#
# COMPACT_ATOMS: atom_id res chain seq x y z
N MET A 1 -7.58 -84.38 12.22
CA MET A 1 -7.71 -82.96 11.83
C MET A 1 -8.66 -82.30 12.83
N ARG A 2 -8.12 -81.61 13.84
CA ARG A 2 -8.89 -81.05 14.97
C ARG A 2 -9.29 -79.61 14.64
N LEU A 3 -10.59 -79.36 14.55
CA LEU A 3 -11.16 -78.01 14.57
C LEU A 3 -10.90 -77.39 15.95
N ARG A 4 -10.18 -76.27 15.99
CA ARG A 4 -10.03 -75.43 17.18
C ARG A 4 -10.69 -74.07 16.93
N SER A 5 -11.48 -73.69 17.92
CA SER A 5 -12.27 -72.48 18.08
C SER A 5 -11.48 -71.17 17.93
N LEU A 6 -12.05 -70.21 17.21
CA LEU A 6 -11.68 -68.79 17.26
C LEU A 6 -12.29 -68.13 18.51
N PRO A 7 -11.53 -67.35 19.30
CA PRO A 7 -12.08 -66.63 20.43
C PRO A 7 -12.82 -65.36 19.98
N ARG A 8 -13.99 -65.13 20.58
CA ARG A 8 -14.75 -63.88 20.51
C ARG A 8 -13.95 -62.80 21.24
N LEU A 9 -13.42 -61.81 20.52
CA LEU A 9 -13.00 -60.55 21.15
C LEU A 9 -14.23 -59.66 21.34
N GLY A 10 -14.50 -59.33 22.60
CA GLY A 10 -15.65 -58.55 23.00
C GLY A 10 -15.57 -57.09 22.57
N TRP A 11 -16.73 -56.55 22.21
CA TRP A 11 -17.07 -55.14 22.39
C TRP A 11 -16.68 -54.73 23.82
N ASN A 12 -15.67 -53.87 23.97
CA ASN A 12 -15.49 -52.91 25.08
C ASN A 12 -14.08 -52.29 25.00
N ALA A 13 -13.87 -51.43 24.01
CA ALA A 13 -12.76 -50.46 24.01
C ALA A 13 -13.10 -49.29 23.07
N LEU A 14 -14.19 -48.59 23.37
CA LEU A 14 -14.52 -47.28 22.80
C LEU A 14 -14.46 -46.29 23.98
N TRP A 15 -13.24 -45.91 24.36
CA TRP A 15 -13.01 -44.86 25.33
C TRP A 15 -12.21 -43.75 24.66
N THR A 16 -12.96 -42.74 24.23
CA THR A 16 -12.64 -41.30 24.33
C THR A 16 -11.24 -40.88 23.89
N THR A 17 -11.06 -40.71 22.57
CA THR A 17 -10.24 -39.60 22.06
C THR A 17 -10.98 -38.30 22.36
N LEU A 18 -10.64 -37.68 23.49
CA LEU A 18 -10.90 -36.26 23.73
C LEU A 18 -10.17 -35.47 22.64
N PHE A 19 -10.90 -35.09 21.59
CA PHE A 19 -10.50 -33.96 20.77
C PHE A 19 -10.46 -32.74 21.69
N PHE A 20 -9.26 -32.34 22.11
CA PHE A 20 -9.01 -30.94 22.45
C PHE A 20 -9.08 -30.15 21.14
N SER A 21 -10.30 -29.94 20.63
CA SER A 21 -10.54 -28.80 19.79
C SER A 21 -10.37 -27.59 20.70
N SER A 22 -9.19 -26.97 20.68
CA SER A 22 -9.06 -25.59 21.11
C SER A 22 -10.01 -24.81 20.20
N LEU A 23 -11.19 -24.48 20.73
CA LEU A 23 -12.03 -23.46 20.12
C LEU A 23 -11.14 -22.21 20.10
N ALA A 24 -10.59 -21.86 18.94
CA ALA A 24 -9.92 -20.60 18.75
C ALA A 24 -10.98 -19.54 19.08
N GLN A 25 -10.83 -18.92 20.24
CA GLN A 25 -11.68 -17.79 20.59
C GLN A 25 -11.24 -16.65 19.70
N ALA A 26 -12.20 -16.04 19.00
CA ALA A 26 -11.97 -14.81 18.25
C ALA A 26 -11.20 -13.81 19.11
N ILE A 27 -10.37 -12.99 18.47
CA ILE A 27 -9.74 -11.87 19.15
C ILE A 27 -10.88 -10.95 19.65
N ASN A 28 -11.16 -11.00 20.96
CA ASN A 28 -12.20 -10.18 21.54
C ASN A 28 -11.61 -8.81 21.88
N VAL A 29 -12.03 -7.79 21.14
CA VAL A 29 -11.57 -6.41 21.35
C VAL A 29 -12.63 -5.62 22.12
N ASN A 30 -12.29 -5.19 23.33
CA ASN A 30 -13.01 -4.12 24.00
C ASN A 30 -12.44 -2.78 23.55
N ILE A 31 -13.16 -2.10 22.67
CA ILE A 31 -12.72 -0.84 22.05
C ILE A 31 -12.55 0.34 23.02
N ASN A 32 -13.04 0.20 24.26
CA ASN A 32 -12.88 1.20 25.31
C ASN A 32 -11.74 0.88 26.28
N ASP A 33 -11.03 -0.24 26.08
CA ASP A 33 -9.90 -0.67 26.90
C ASP A 33 -8.62 -0.63 26.06
N VAL A 34 -7.74 0.31 26.41
CA VAL A 34 -6.43 0.52 25.78
C VAL A 34 -5.61 -0.77 25.76
N GLN A 35 -5.62 -1.55 26.84
CA GLN A 35 -4.82 -2.79 26.88
C GLN A 35 -5.42 -3.86 25.98
N SER A 36 -6.76 -3.97 25.94
CA SER A 36 -7.44 -4.90 25.03
C SER A 36 -7.11 -4.62 23.56
N ILE A 37 -7.07 -3.34 23.16
CA ILE A 37 -6.68 -2.96 21.79
C ILE A 37 -5.20 -3.30 21.53
N LYS A 38 -4.30 -3.03 22.48
CA LYS A 38 -2.87 -3.37 22.35
C LYS A 38 -2.64 -4.87 22.22
N ASP A 39 -3.32 -5.69 23.03
CA ASP A 39 -3.18 -7.15 23.00
C ASP A 39 -3.69 -7.74 21.67
N ALA A 40 -4.78 -7.19 21.15
CA ALA A 40 -5.33 -7.56 19.84
C ALA A 40 -4.39 -7.16 18.71
N ALA A 41 -3.95 -5.90 18.68
CA ALA A 41 -2.99 -5.41 17.70
C ALA A 41 -1.70 -6.26 17.72
N LYS A 42 -1.17 -6.57 18.90
CA LYS A 42 0.00 -7.44 19.07
C LYS A 42 -0.19 -8.82 18.47
N THR A 43 -1.34 -9.43 18.71
CA THR A 43 -1.66 -10.77 18.19
C THR A 43 -1.67 -10.78 16.66
N VAL A 44 -2.35 -9.79 16.05
CA VAL A 44 -2.47 -9.70 14.59
C VAL A 44 -1.17 -9.25 13.93
N SER A 45 -0.43 -8.30 14.52
CA SER A 45 0.91 -7.92 14.05
C SER A 45 1.89 -9.09 14.06
N TYR A 46 1.79 -9.99 15.04
CA TYR A 46 2.52 -11.25 15.02
C TYR A 46 2.07 -12.17 13.86
N GLY A 47 0.77 -12.25 13.59
CA GLY A 47 0.21 -12.94 12.43
C GLY A 47 0.82 -12.42 11.12
N ALA A 48 0.76 -11.11 10.88
CA ALA A 48 1.34 -10.47 9.70
C ALA A 48 2.84 -10.74 9.57
N MET A 49 3.62 -10.52 10.64
CA MET A 49 5.06 -10.73 10.64
C MET A 49 5.47 -12.20 10.53
N SER A 50 4.58 -13.16 10.80
CA SER A 50 4.87 -14.58 10.62
C SER A 50 5.04 -15.00 9.15
N TYR A 51 4.53 -14.21 8.21
CA TYR A 51 4.77 -14.38 6.77
C TYR A 51 6.09 -13.77 6.31
N TYR A 52 6.70 -12.90 7.12
CA TYR A 52 7.92 -12.18 6.76
C TYR A 52 9.18 -12.96 7.13
N HIS A 53 9.81 -13.54 6.12
CA HIS A 53 11.08 -14.25 6.24
C HIS A 53 12.28 -13.42 5.75
N GLY A 54 12.08 -12.17 5.31
CA GLY A 54 13.12 -11.36 4.68
C GLY A 54 14.37 -11.12 5.56
N SER A 55 14.24 -11.19 6.88
CA SER A 55 15.36 -11.06 7.82
C SER A 55 16.16 -12.35 8.04
N GLU A 56 15.74 -13.48 7.47
CA GLU A 56 16.44 -14.76 7.63
C GLU A 56 17.67 -14.86 6.70
N PRO A 57 18.70 -15.65 7.08
CA PRO A 57 19.88 -15.84 6.25
C PRO A 57 19.54 -16.34 4.84
N GLY A 58 20.02 -15.62 3.82
CA GLY A 58 19.81 -15.95 2.41
C GLY A 58 18.53 -15.38 1.80
N GLN A 59 17.71 -14.68 2.58
CA GLN A 59 16.53 -13.97 2.08
C GLN A 59 16.86 -12.51 1.70
N ILE A 60 15.87 -11.81 1.14
CA ILE A 60 15.97 -10.40 0.75
C ILE A 60 15.15 -9.57 1.74
N PRO A 61 15.78 -8.82 2.66
CA PRO A 61 15.05 -7.97 3.60
C PRO A 61 14.12 -6.99 2.89
N GLY A 62 12.91 -6.85 3.40
CA GLY A 62 11.91 -5.91 2.92
C GLY A 62 11.15 -6.30 1.66
N ALA A 63 11.56 -7.33 0.92
CA ALA A 63 10.86 -7.74 -0.29
C ALA A 63 10.19 -9.10 -0.15
N PHE A 64 9.00 -9.22 -0.74
CA PHE A 64 8.34 -10.48 -0.98
C PHE A 64 8.54 -10.91 -2.44
N PRO A 65 8.70 -12.21 -2.73
CA PRO A 65 8.73 -12.69 -4.10
C PRO A 65 7.52 -12.19 -4.89
N THR A 66 7.75 -11.54 -6.03
CA THR A 66 6.71 -11.00 -6.95
C THR A 66 5.77 -9.92 -6.38
N LYS A 67 6.02 -9.44 -5.16
CA LYS A 67 5.14 -8.51 -4.41
C LYS A 67 5.98 -7.46 -3.68
N TRP A 68 6.75 -6.68 -4.44
CA TRP A 68 7.78 -5.83 -3.85
C TRP A 68 7.20 -4.68 -3.02
N TRP A 69 6.17 -3.99 -3.51
CA TRP A 69 5.56 -2.86 -2.79
C TRP A 69 4.85 -3.27 -1.49
N GLU A 70 4.31 -4.50 -1.41
CA GLU A 70 3.64 -5.00 -0.19
C GLU A 70 4.60 -5.07 1.02
N GLY A 71 5.91 -5.15 0.79
CA GLY A 71 6.93 -4.97 1.83
C GLY A 71 6.79 -3.64 2.56
N SER A 72 6.56 -2.56 1.83
CA SER A 72 6.33 -1.24 2.42
C SER A 72 5.00 -1.18 3.17
N ALA A 73 3.96 -1.88 2.71
CA ALA A 73 2.66 -1.94 3.39
C ALA A 73 2.80 -2.62 4.77
N LEU A 74 3.48 -3.77 4.82
CA LEU A 74 3.80 -4.44 6.08
C LEU A 74 4.57 -3.51 7.04
N PHE A 75 5.61 -2.83 6.53
CA PHE A 75 6.42 -1.96 7.37
C PHE A 75 5.71 -0.70 7.82
N MET A 76 4.83 -0.12 7.00
CA MET A 76 3.94 0.96 7.45
C MET A 76 3.04 0.48 8.59
N ALA A 77 2.45 -0.71 8.50
CA ALA A 77 1.65 -1.26 9.58
C ALA A 77 2.47 -1.46 10.87
N MET A 78 3.72 -1.93 10.75
CA MET A 78 4.60 -2.11 11.91
C MET A 78 5.10 -0.80 12.51
N LEU A 79 5.37 0.23 11.70
CA LEU A 79 5.68 1.58 12.18
C LEU A 79 4.52 2.16 12.99
N GLN A 80 3.29 1.98 12.50
CA GLN A 80 2.09 2.42 13.21
C GLN A 80 1.86 1.61 14.49
N TYR A 81 2.02 0.29 14.43
CA TYR A 81 1.95 -0.58 15.60
C TYR A 81 2.91 -0.10 16.68
N GLN A 82 4.19 0.13 16.35
CA GLN A 82 5.17 0.66 17.28
C GLN A 82 4.75 2.02 17.84
N TYR A 83 4.34 2.95 16.98
CA TYR A 83 3.95 4.29 17.40
C TYR A 83 2.76 4.30 18.36
N PHE A 84 1.72 3.51 18.07
CA PHE A 84 0.49 3.49 18.86
C PHE A 84 0.60 2.64 20.12
N THR A 85 1.28 1.50 20.07
CA THR A 85 1.38 0.57 21.22
C THR A 85 2.57 0.85 22.12
N GLY A 86 3.67 1.37 21.55
CA GLY A 86 4.99 1.47 22.18
C GLY A 86 5.80 0.18 22.15
N ASP A 87 5.32 -0.88 21.50
CA ASP A 87 6.04 -2.16 21.36
C ASP A 87 7.04 -2.08 20.20
N ASP A 88 8.32 -2.33 20.49
CA ASP A 88 9.45 -2.21 19.56
C ASP A 88 9.90 -3.56 18.95
N THR A 89 9.14 -4.64 19.17
CA THR A 89 9.50 -6.03 18.79
C THR A 89 9.97 -6.17 17.34
N TYR A 90 9.42 -5.38 16.41
CA TYR A 90 9.70 -5.49 14.97
C TYR A 90 10.61 -4.40 14.42
N ASN A 91 11.07 -3.46 15.25
CA ASN A 91 11.81 -2.28 14.79
C ASN A 91 13.06 -2.67 13.99
N SER A 92 13.80 -3.69 14.44
CA SER A 92 15.03 -4.11 13.74
C SER A 92 14.76 -4.64 12.33
N GLN A 93 13.67 -5.39 12.14
CA GLN A 93 13.25 -5.92 10.85
C GLN A 93 12.76 -4.82 9.93
N VAL A 94 11.99 -3.87 10.47
CA VAL A 94 11.49 -2.70 9.75
C VAL A 94 12.65 -1.85 9.25
N SER A 95 13.58 -1.44 10.14
CA SER A 95 14.72 -0.61 9.73
C SER A 95 15.59 -1.32 8.69
N LEU A 96 15.90 -2.61 8.91
CA LEU A 96 16.71 -3.39 7.96
C LEU A 96 16.04 -3.48 6.59
N GLY A 97 14.73 -3.76 6.55
CA GLY A 97 14.00 -3.91 5.30
C GLY A 97 13.84 -2.59 4.53
N LEU A 98 13.53 -1.49 5.23
CA LEU A 98 13.45 -0.15 4.64
C LEU A 98 14.79 0.28 4.04
N GLU A 99 15.91 0.04 4.74
CA GLU A 99 17.25 0.35 4.22
C GLU A 99 17.67 -0.55 3.06
N TRP A 100 17.38 -1.85 3.16
CA TRP A 100 17.82 -2.79 2.13
C TRP A 100 17.21 -2.46 0.76
N GLN A 101 15.98 -1.96 0.75
CA GLN A 101 15.25 -1.62 -0.48
C GLN A 101 15.53 -0.19 -0.97
N ALA A 102 16.31 0.62 -0.24
CA ALA A 102 16.57 2.03 -0.53
C ALA A 102 17.16 2.30 -1.92
N GLY A 103 17.82 1.31 -2.53
CA GLY A 103 18.42 1.46 -3.86
C GLY A 103 19.43 2.60 -3.90
N ALA A 104 19.18 3.55 -4.80
CA ALA A 104 19.90 4.81 -4.97
C ALA A 104 20.03 5.68 -3.72
N ASP A 105 19.11 5.53 -2.74
CA ASP A 105 18.47 6.61 -1.96
C ASP A 105 17.10 7.08 -2.51
N ASP A 106 16.51 6.30 -3.43
CA ASP A 106 15.33 6.66 -4.20
C ASP A 106 14.26 5.56 -4.28
N TYR A 107 14.49 4.42 -3.62
CA TYR A 107 13.64 3.23 -3.73
C TYR A 107 13.43 2.74 -5.17
N MET A 108 14.46 2.86 -6.03
CA MET A 108 14.49 2.24 -7.36
C MET A 108 15.56 1.13 -7.45
N PRO A 109 15.47 0.06 -6.65
CA PRO A 109 16.45 -1.02 -6.69
C PRO A 109 16.44 -1.72 -8.06
N LYS A 110 17.62 -1.81 -8.70
CA LYS A 110 17.80 -2.34 -10.06
C LYS A 110 17.17 -3.74 -10.28
N ASN A 111 17.16 -4.58 -9.24
CA ASN A 111 16.59 -5.93 -9.29
C ASN A 111 15.08 -5.98 -9.59
N TYR A 112 14.37 -4.87 -9.39
CA TYR A 112 12.92 -4.78 -9.53
C TYR A 112 12.47 -3.95 -10.74
N SER A 113 13.42 -3.41 -11.51
CA SER A 113 13.17 -2.51 -12.65
C SER A 113 12.23 -3.06 -13.73
N SER A 114 12.04 -4.39 -13.83
CA SER A 114 11.18 -5.01 -14.83
C SER A 114 9.67 -4.83 -14.61
N TYR A 115 9.25 -4.40 -13.42
CA TYR A 115 7.84 -4.25 -13.05
C TYR A 115 7.60 -3.10 -12.05
N LEU A 116 8.54 -2.16 -11.95
CA LEU A 116 8.50 -1.10 -10.95
C LEU A 116 7.64 0.07 -11.45
N GLY A 117 6.46 0.24 -10.87
CA GLY A 117 5.61 1.40 -11.07
C GLY A 117 5.99 2.59 -10.19
N ASN A 118 5.45 3.76 -10.54
CA ASN A 118 5.58 4.95 -9.70
C ASN A 118 4.84 4.80 -8.37
N ASP A 119 3.72 4.08 -8.37
CA ASP A 119 2.98 3.69 -7.18
C ASP A 119 3.79 2.73 -6.29
N ASP A 120 4.43 1.71 -6.87
CA ASP A 120 5.30 0.80 -6.11
C ASP A 120 6.39 1.56 -5.35
N GLN A 121 7.13 2.43 -6.05
CA GLN A 121 8.16 3.27 -5.47
C GLN A 121 7.59 4.27 -4.45
N MET A 122 6.44 4.86 -4.76
CA MET A 122 5.78 5.85 -3.91
C MET A 122 5.47 5.29 -2.53
N PHE A 123 4.97 4.05 -2.42
CA PHE A 123 4.65 3.45 -1.12
C PHE A 123 5.86 3.28 -0.21
N TRP A 124 7.04 2.94 -0.76
CA TRP A 124 8.28 2.94 0.02
C TRP A 124 8.67 4.34 0.47
N GLY A 125 8.50 5.35 -0.39
CA GLY A 125 8.66 6.76 -0.02
C GLY A 125 7.71 7.20 1.10
N LEU A 126 6.45 6.74 1.08
CA LEU A 126 5.48 7.01 2.15
C LEU A 126 5.85 6.31 3.45
N ALA A 127 6.40 5.10 3.39
CA ALA A 127 6.87 4.37 4.56
C ALA A 127 8.06 5.09 5.22
N ALA A 128 9.04 5.54 4.44
CA ALA A 128 10.14 6.35 4.94
C ALA A 128 9.66 7.69 5.49
N MET A 129 8.76 8.39 4.78
CA MET A 129 8.16 9.62 5.29
C MET A 129 7.41 9.38 6.61
N LEU A 130 6.75 8.23 6.77
CA LEU A 130 6.04 7.86 7.99
C LEU A 130 7.01 7.58 9.14
N ALA A 131 8.12 6.89 8.88
CA ALA A 131 9.16 6.68 9.87
C ALA A 131 9.72 8.01 10.41
N ALA A 132 10.01 8.98 9.54
CA ALA A 132 10.43 10.33 9.95
C ALA A 132 9.35 11.05 10.81
N GLU A 133 8.09 10.95 10.39
CA GLU A 133 6.92 11.58 11.02
C GLU A 133 6.49 10.98 12.36
N LEU A 134 6.87 9.73 12.63
CA LEU A 134 6.55 9.01 13.86
C LEU A 134 7.75 8.90 14.82
N GLU A 135 8.81 9.68 14.56
CA GLU A 135 10.04 9.69 15.38
C GLU A 135 10.74 8.32 15.41
N PHE A 136 10.58 7.52 14.36
CA PHE A 136 11.26 6.23 14.24
C PHE A 136 12.77 6.45 14.03
N PRO A 137 13.66 5.81 14.81
CA PRO A 137 15.09 6.08 14.72
C PRO A 137 15.66 5.80 13.32
N ASP A 138 16.44 6.73 12.77
CA ASP A 138 17.24 6.51 11.56
C ASP A 138 18.16 5.30 11.72
N TYR A 139 18.42 4.58 10.62
CA TYR A 139 19.32 3.43 10.67
C TYR A 139 20.78 3.89 10.84
N PRO A 140 21.58 3.30 11.75
CA PRO A 140 22.89 3.85 12.13
C PRO A 140 23.91 3.99 10.99
N THR A 141 23.82 3.16 9.95
CA THR A 141 24.78 3.11 8.83
C THR A 141 24.11 3.24 7.47
N GLY A 142 22.89 3.77 7.44
CA GLY A 142 22.03 3.84 6.26
C GLY A 142 21.72 5.27 5.84
N TYR A 143 20.71 5.39 5.01
CA TYR A 143 20.12 6.70 4.71
C TYR A 143 19.23 7.14 5.88
N SER A 144 18.93 8.43 5.95
CA SER A 144 17.87 8.89 6.85
C SER A 144 16.51 8.69 6.18
N TRP A 145 15.46 8.45 6.99
CA TRP A 145 14.11 8.27 6.47
C TRP A 145 13.60 9.47 5.67
N LEU A 146 13.95 10.68 6.11
CA LEU A 146 13.61 11.91 5.38
C LEU A 146 14.36 12.01 4.05
N ALA A 147 15.64 11.63 3.97
CA ALA A 147 16.37 11.64 2.70
C ALA A 147 15.75 10.67 1.69
N LEU A 148 15.37 9.47 2.13
CA LEU A 148 14.70 8.49 1.26
C LEU A 148 13.35 8.99 0.73
N ALA A 149 12.56 9.65 1.57
CA ALA A 149 11.32 10.29 1.14
C ALA A 149 11.58 11.43 0.12
N GLN A 150 12.64 12.23 0.34
CA GLN A 150 13.06 13.28 -0.60
C GLN A 150 13.54 12.69 -1.93
N GLY A 151 14.24 11.56 -1.93
CA GLY A 151 14.70 10.87 -3.14
C GLY A 151 13.57 10.35 -4.01
N VAL A 152 12.55 9.72 -3.41
CA VAL A 152 11.34 9.31 -4.14
C VAL A 152 10.63 10.51 -4.75
N PHE A 153 10.46 11.59 -3.97
CA PHE A 153 9.87 12.82 -4.50
C PHE A 153 10.67 13.34 -5.70
N ASN A 154 11.99 13.50 -5.57
CA ASN A 154 12.86 14.08 -6.58
C ASN A 154 12.81 13.30 -7.91
N THR A 155 12.89 11.97 -7.84
CA THR A 155 12.79 11.11 -9.03
C THR A 155 11.39 11.12 -9.64
N GLN A 156 10.31 11.20 -8.87
CA GLN A 156 8.95 11.25 -9.39
C GLN A 156 8.61 12.59 -10.06
N VAL A 157 8.99 13.72 -9.46
CA VAL A 157 8.73 15.02 -10.08
C VAL A 157 9.53 15.21 -11.38
N ALA A 158 10.72 14.60 -11.50
CA ALA A 158 11.50 14.56 -12.72
C ALA A 158 10.77 13.81 -13.87
N ARG A 159 9.88 12.88 -13.54
CA ARG A 159 9.08 12.09 -14.49
C ARG A 159 7.68 12.66 -14.74
N TRP A 160 7.37 13.84 -14.20
CA TRP A 160 6.08 14.51 -14.47
C TRP A 160 5.90 14.77 -15.97
N ASP A 161 4.98 14.05 -16.60
CA ASP A 161 4.86 14.02 -18.05
C ASP A 161 3.83 15.01 -18.57
N THR A 162 4.27 15.98 -19.37
CA THR A 162 3.43 17.01 -20.01
C THR A 162 3.15 16.74 -21.49
N THR A 163 3.66 15.64 -22.05
CA THR A 163 3.51 15.30 -23.48
C THR A 163 2.08 14.93 -23.87
N ALA A 164 1.27 14.47 -22.90
CA ALA A 164 -0.17 14.28 -23.03
C ALA A 164 -0.88 14.63 -21.73
N CYS A 165 -2.19 14.90 -21.82
CA CYS A 165 -3.07 15.13 -20.67
C CYS A 165 -2.71 16.37 -19.82
N GLY A 166 -1.90 17.30 -20.35
CA GLY A 166 -1.53 18.55 -19.68
C GLY A 166 -0.63 18.40 -18.45
N GLY A 167 -0.11 17.20 -18.18
CA GLY A 167 0.61 16.86 -16.95
C GLY A 167 0.26 15.47 -16.46
N GLY A 168 0.76 15.10 -15.28
CA GLY A 168 0.46 13.85 -14.59
C GLY A 168 1.59 12.83 -14.71
N LEU A 169 1.79 12.11 -13.62
CA LEU A 169 2.67 10.93 -13.57
C LEU A 169 1.96 9.75 -14.23
N ARG A 170 2.72 8.97 -15.00
CA ARG A 170 2.27 7.68 -15.54
C ARG A 170 2.21 6.65 -14.42
N TRP A 171 1.46 5.57 -14.62
CA TRP A 171 1.49 4.44 -13.71
C TRP A 171 2.90 3.83 -13.67
N GLN A 172 3.36 3.34 -14.81
CA GLN A 172 4.66 2.67 -14.93
C GLN A 172 5.83 3.66 -15.12
N ILE A 173 7.03 3.25 -14.72
CA ILE A 173 8.24 4.06 -14.81
C ILE A 173 8.87 3.94 -16.20
N PHE A 174 8.86 2.74 -16.76
CA PHE A 174 9.61 2.41 -17.96
C PHE A 174 8.71 2.18 -19.17
N PRO A 175 9.12 2.63 -20.39
CA PRO A 175 8.30 2.48 -21.60
C PRO A 175 7.95 1.06 -22.02
N TYR A 176 8.69 0.05 -21.55
CA TYR A 176 8.45 -1.35 -21.88
C TYR A 176 7.42 -2.02 -20.96
N GLU A 177 6.99 -1.35 -19.89
CA GLU A 177 6.05 -1.89 -18.92
C GLU A 177 4.60 -1.72 -19.41
N ALA A 178 3.78 -2.75 -19.18
CA ALA A 178 2.36 -2.68 -19.49
C ALA A 178 1.67 -1.64 -18.61
N GLY A 179 0.95 -0.70 -19.22
CA GLY A 179 0.33 0.41 -18.51
C GLY A 179 1.15 1.70 -18.50
N TYR A 180 2.29 1.77 -19.19
CA TYR A 180 3.08 3.00 -19.31
C TYR A 180 2.33 4.18 -19.96
N THR A 181 1.30 3.93 -20.77
CA THR A 181 0.43 5.00 -21.33
C THR A 181 -0.73 5.37 -20.40
N LEU A 182 -0.88 4.71 -19.26
CA LEU A 182 -1.90 5.04 -18.27
C LEU A 182 -1.37 6.06 -17.27
N LYS A 183 -2.24 6.97 -16.84
CA LYS A 183 -2.06 7.82 -15.66
C LYS A 183 -3.12 7.42 -14.66
N ASN A 184 -2.73 7.03 -13.45
CA ASN A 184 -3.68 6.54 -12.44
C ASN A 184 -3.73 7.47 -11.23
N ALA A 185 -4.80 7.35 -10.46
CA ALA A 185 -5.00 8.13 -9.25
C ALA A 185 -3.97 7.77 -8.18
N ILE A 186 -3.57 6.51 -8.04
CA ILE A 186 -2.67 6.09 -6.96
C ILE A 186 -1.27 6.70 -7.10
N SER A 187 -0.67 6.71 -8.30
CA SER A 187 0.66 7.31 -8.50
C SER A 187 0.62 8.82 -8.30
N ASN A 188 -0.42 9.50 -8.78
CA ASN A 188 -0.55 10.95 -8.68
C ASN A 188 -0.98 11.42 -7.28
N GLY A 189 -1.96 10.78 -6.68
CA GLY A 189 -2.41 11.01 -5.31
C GLY A 189 -1.34 10.66 -4.28
N GLY A 190 -0.57 9.60 -4.55
CA GLY A 190 0.62 9.23 -3.79
C GLY A 190 1.70 10.31 -3.80
N LEU A 191 2.09 10.80 -4.98
CA LEU A 191 3.03 11.92 -5.09
C LEU A 191 2.48 13.19 -4.45
N PHE A 192 1.17 13.45 -4.56
CA PHE A 192 0.51 14.58 -3.90
C PHE A 192 0.66 14.50 -2.37
N GLN A 193 0.32 13.38 -1.74
CA GLN A 193 0.47 13.26 -0.28
C GLN A 193 1.93 13.29 0.14
N LEU A 194 2.86 12.70 -0.62
CA LEU A 194 4.30 12.78 -0.31
C LEU A 194 4.79 14.22 -0.34
N SER A 195 4.38 14.99 -1.37
CA SER A 195 4.70 16.41 -1.51
C SER A 195 4.13 17.23 -0.34
N ALA A 196 2.86 17.02 0.02
CA ALA A 196 2.23 17.72 1.14
C ALA A 196 2.89 17.39 2.50
N ARG A 197 3.27 16.12 2.70
CA ARG A 197 3.99 15.63 3.90
C ARG A 197 5.38 16.26 4.02
N LEU A 198 6.15 16.26 2.94
CA LEU A 198 7.45 16.92 2.88
C LEU A 198 7.34 18.43 3.09
N ALA A 199 6.34 19.09 2.51
CA ALA A 199 6.07 20.52 2.72
C ALA A 199 5.82 20.82 4.20
N ARG A 200 4.96 20.03 4.85
CA ARG A 200 4.67 20.16 6.28
C ARG A 200 5.88 19.87 7.16
N TYR A 201 6.60 18.78 6.89
CA TYR A 201 7.71 18.36 7.74
C TYR A 201 8.88 19.34 7.67
N THR A 202 9.22 19.82 6.47
CA THR A 202 10.42 20.64 6.22
C THR A 202 10.16 22.14 6.17
N HIS A 203 8.89 22.55 6.06
CA HIS A 203 8.48 23.93 5.74
C HIS A 203 9.10 24.48 4.43
N ASN A 204 9.45 23.62 3.48
CA ASN A 204 10.00 24.02 2.20
C ASN A 204 8.90 24.26 1.15
N GLN A 205 8.90 25.46 0.56
CA GLN A 205 7.91 25.92 -0.41
C GLN A 205 7.86 25.07 -1.69
N THR A 206 8.98 24.51 -2.14
CA THR A 206 9.02 23.72 -3.38
C THR A 206 8.08 22.50 -3.30
N TYR A 207 8.02 21.83 -2.16
CA TYR A 207 7.12 20.69 -1.97
C TYR A 207 5.65 21.12 -1.95
N TYR A 208 5.36 22.29 -1.37
CA TYR A 208 4.02 22.88 -1.37
C TYR A 208 3.56 23.21 -2.80
N ASP A 209 4.42 23.86 -3.59
CA ASP A 209 4.11 24.24 -4.97
C ASP A 209 3.85 23.01 -5.86
N TRP A 210 4.60 21.92 -5.62
CA TRP A 210 4.33 20.64 -6.29
C TRP A 210 3.01 20.03 -5.83
N ALA A 211 2.70 20.04 -4.54
CA ALA A 211 1.42 19.54 -4.03
C ALA A 211 0.22 20.29 -4.66
N GLU A 212 0.30 21.63 -4.76
CA GLU A 212 -0.69 22.46 -5.47
C GLU A 212 -0.80 22.06 -6.95
N LYS A 213 0.33 21.97 -7.65
CA LYS A 213 0.38 21.61 -9.07
C LYS A 213 -0.25 20.25 -9.35
N ILE A 214 0.05 19.24 -8.53
CA ILE A 214 -0.47 17.88 -8.69
C ILE A 214 -1.97 17.87 -8.41
N TRP A 215 -2.42 18.51 -7.33
CA TRP A 215 -3.84 18.63 -6.99
C TRP A 215 -4.64 19.30 -8.12
N ASP A 216 -4.16 20.44 -8.61
CA ASP A 216 -4.83 21.20 -9.67
C ASP A 216 -4.90 20.38 -10.97
N TRP A 217 -3.81 19.68 -11.31
CA TRP A 217 -3.82 18.76 -12.45
C TRP A 217 -4.84 17.63 -12.26
N SER A 218 -4.83 16.96 -11.10
CA SER A 218 -5.77 15.87 -10.80
C SER A 218 -7.22 16.33 -10.93
N CYS A 219 -7.55 17.53 -10.41
CA CYS A 219 -8.88 18.15 -10.53
C CYS A 219 -9.25 18.55 -11.96
N SER A 220 -8.27 18.86 -12.80
CA SER A 220 -8.47 19.17 -14.22
C SER A 220 -8.64 17.93 -15.10
N SER A 221 -8.25 16.77 -14.58
CA SER A 221 -8.35 15.47 -15.24
C SER A 221 -9.61 14.73 -14.79
N PRO A 222 -10.00 13.63 -15.46
CA PRO A 222 -11.06 12.74 -14.97
C PRO A 222 -10.73 12.01 -13.66
N LEU A 223 -9.48 12.05 -13.18
CA LEU A 223 -9.08 11.27 -11.99
C LEU A 223 -9.69 11.79 -10.69
N LEU A 224 -9.91 13.10 -10.55
CA LEU A 224 -10.51 13.68 -9.35
C LEU A 224 -11.56 14.73 -9.74
N ASN A 225 -12.80 14.50 -9.35
CA ASN A 225 -13.86 15.48 -9.51
C ASN A 225 -14.07 16.26 -8.21
N ASN A 226 -13.72 17.55 -8.17
CA ASN A 226 -13.83 18.40 -6.97
C ASN A 226 -15.26 18.92 -6.67
N VAL A 227 -16.28 18.39 -7.35
CA VAL A 227 -17.71 18.67 -7.07
C VAL A 227 -18.39 17.44 -6.48
N THR A 228 -18.23 16.28 -7.13
CA THR A 228 -18.77 15.00 -6.66
C THR A 228 -17.84 14.26 -5.72
N TRP A 229 -16.59 14.73 -5.62
CA TRP A 229 -15.47 14.12 -4.89
C TRP A 229 -15.13 12.70 -5.33
N ASN A 230 -15.61 12.30 -6.51
CA ASN A 230 -15.28 11.00 -7.10
C ASN A 230 -13.80 10.95 -7.47
N VAL A 231 -13.13 9.87 -7.09
CA VAL A 231 -11.76 9.57 -7.50
C VAL A 231 -11.77 8.35 -8.41
N ALA A 232 -11.48 8.55 -9.69
CA ALA A 232 -11.42 7.47 -10.67
C ALA A 232 -10.07 6.74 -10.60
N ASP A 233 -10.04 5.49 -11.04
CA ASP A 233 -8.82 4.68 -10.96
C ASP A 233 -7.72 5.15 -11.91
N SER A 234 -8.05 5.27 -13.19
CA SER A 234 -7.07 5.52 -14.24
C SER A 234 -7.65 6.25 -15.44
N THR A 235 -6.77 6.84 -16.23
CA THR A 235 -7.05 7.51 -17.50
C THR A 235 -5.92 7.18 -18.48
N SER A 236 -6.16 7.29 -19.80
CA SER A 236 -5.18 6.88 -20.81
C SER A 236 -4.68 8.05 -21.65
N MET A 237 -3.38 8.09 -21.89
CA MET A 237 -2.77 9.02 -22.82
C MET A 237 -3.25 8.82 -24.27
N ASP A 238 -3.65 7.60 -24.63
CA ASP A 238 -4.03 7.24 -26.00
C ASP A 238 -5.30 7.97 -26.47
N ASN A 239 -6.15 8.37 -25.51
CA ASN A 239 -7.35 9.18 -25.78
C ASN A 239 -7.26 10.58 -25.19
N ASN A 240 -6.05 11.07 -24.94
CA ASN A 240 -5.76 12.36 -24.31
C ASN A 240 -6.47 12.53 -22.95
N CYS A 241 -6.52 11.47 -22.17
CA CYS A 241 -7.12 11.39 -20.85
C CYS A 241 -8.58 11.88 -20.81
N THR A 242 -9.37 11.55 -21.83
CA THR A 242 -10.77 11.99 -21.94
C THR A 242 -11.76 11.04 -21.27
N THR A 243 -11.35 9.81 -20.99
CA THR A 243 -12.15 8.82 -20.26
C THR A 243 -11.47 8.44 -18.95
N GLN A 244 -12.20 7.71 -18.11
CA GLN A 244 -11.71 7.20 -16.84
C GLN A 244 -12.10 5.74 -16.64
N GLY A 245 -11.35 5.03 -15.80
CA GLY A 245 -11.76 3.75 -15.23
C GLY A 245 -12.80 3.96 -14.13
N ASP A 246 -13.82 3.12 -14.10
CA ASP A 246 -14.96 3.28 -13.18
C ASP A 246 -14.78 2.57 -11.84
N ASN A 247 -13.75 1.73 -11.70
CA ASN A 247 -13.45 1.05 -10.44
C ASN A 247 -13.15 2.07 -9.34
N GLN A 248 -13.77 1.86 -8.17
CA GLN A 248 -13.64 2.73 -7.01
C GLN A 248 -12.85 1.98 -5.94
N TRP A 249 -11.59 2.36 -5.78
CA TRP A 249 -10.68 1.76 -4.80
C TRP A 249 -10.44 2.72 -3.64
N SER A 250 -10.56 2.24 -2.41
CA SER A 250 -10.55 3.14 -1.25
C SER A 250 -9.23 3.91 -1.11
N TYR A 251 -8.11 3.28 -1.43
CA TYR A 251 -6.79 3.89 -1.32
C TYR A 251 -6.60 5.13 -2.21
N ASN A 252 -7.28 5.19 -3.37
CA ASN A 252 -7.24 6.35 -4.27
C ASN A 252 -7.83 7.57 -3.55
N TYR A 253 -8.97 7.40 -2.89
CA TYR A 253 -9.58 8.43 -2.06
C TYR A 253 -8.70 8.81 -0.87
N GLY A 254 -8.14 7.80 -0.20
CA GLY A 254 -7.27 7.98 0.96
C GLY A 254 -6.02 8.80 0.66
N THR A 255 -5.37 8.60 -0.49
CA THR A 255 -4.18 9.37 -0.86
C THR A 255 -4.47 10.86 -1.04
N TYR A 256 -5.56 11.21 -1.73
CA TYR A 256 -5.97 12.61 -1.88
C TYR A 256 -6.45 13.21 -0.56
N LEU A 257 -7.15 12.44 0.29
CA LEU A 257 -7.57 12.90 1.60
C LEU A 257 -6.36 13.24 2.48
N MET A 258 -5.34 12.38 2.49
CA MET A 258 -4.10 12.60 3.25
C MET A 258 -3.37 13.85 2.77
N GLY A 259 -3.15 13.99 1.46
CA GLY A 259 -2.47 15.19 0.95
C GLY A 259 -3.24 16.47 1.32
N ALA A 260 -4.59 16.47 1.20
CA ALA A 260 -5.40 17.62 1.58
C ALA A 260 -5.33 17.93 3.08
N ALA A 261 -5.34 16.90 3.94
CA ALA A 261 -5.20 17.06 5.39
C ALA A 261 -3.84 17.67 5.78
N TYR A 262 -2.75 17.24 5.13
CA TYR A 262 -1.43 17.81 5.35
C TYR A 262 -1.32 19.25 4.84
N MET A 263 -1.91 19.57 3.69
CA MET A 263 -1.93 20.94 3.17
C MET A 263 -2.77 21.87 4.05
N TRP A 264 -3.92 21.41 4.55
CA TRP A 264 -4.71 22.15 5.54
C TRP A 264 -3.89 22.44 6.80
N ASN A 265 -3.18 21.44 7.32
CA ASN A 265 -2.37 21.63 8.52
C ASN A 265 -1.16 22.53 8.28
N TYR A 266 -0.47 22.39 7.13
CA TYR A 266 0.65 23.25 6.72
C TYR A 266 0.25 24.72 6.64
N THR A 267 -0.93 25.00 6.09
CA THR A 267 -1.49 26.36 5.96
C THR A 267 -2.12 26.86 7.27
N ASN A 268 -1.96 26.14 8.39
CA ASN A 268 -2.57 26.44 9.68
C ASN A 268 -4.09 26.63 9.61
N GLY A 269 -4.76 25.93 8.69
CA GLY A 269 -6.19 26.04 8.48
C GLY A 269 -6.66 27.39 7.93
N THR A 270 -5.80 28.10 7.18
CA THR A 270 -6.14 29.41 6.62
C THR A 270 -6.58 29.37 5.16
N GLU A 271 -6.30 28.28 4.45
CA GLU A 271 -6.64 28.11 3.02
C GLU A 271 -7.91 27.23 2.86
N PRO A 272 -9.10 27.82 2.60
CA PRO A 272 -10.39 27.10 2.63
C PRO A 272 -10.53 25.97 1.60
N LYS A 273 -9.71 26.02 0.53
CA LYS A 273 -9.62 24.96 -0.49
C LYS A 273 -9.33 23.60 0.15
N TRP A 274 -8.43 23.56 1.13
CA TRP A 274 -7.99 22.31 1.74
C TRP A 274 -9.00 21.75 2.74
N GLU A 275 -9.72 22.60 3.49
CA GLU A 275 -10.86 22.15 4.31
C GLU A 275 -11.98 21.60 3.43
N THR A 276 -12.32 22.30 2.35
CA THR A 276 -13.33 21.84 1.38
C THR A 276 -12.95 20.49 0.77
N ALA A 277 -11.68 20.30 0.41
CA ALA A 277 -11.15 19.04 -0.08
C ALA A 277 -11.23 17.91 0.94
N VAL A 278 -10.80 18.16 2.18
CA VAL A 278 -10.86 17.19 3.28
C VAL A 278 -12.31 16.75 3.52
N ASP A 279 -13.23 17.69 3.66
CA ASP A 279 -14.63 17.37 3.94
C ASP A 279 -15.31 16.62 2.80
N GLY A 280 -15.06 17.04 1.56
CA GLY A 280 -15.61 16.41 0.37
C GLY A 280 -15.14 14.98 0.18
N LEU A 281 -13.82 14.76 0.22
CA LEU A 281 -13.21 13.43 0.08
C LEU A 281 -13.60 12.52 1.24
N LEU A 282 -13.65 13.05 2.47
CA LEU A 282 -14.05 12.29 3.65
C LEU A 282 -15.51 11.82 3.56
N ASN A 283 -16.43 12.72 3.18
CA ASN A 283 -17.83 12.37 2.98
C ASN A 283 -17.99 11.30 1.91
N ARG A 284 -17.34 11.48 0.76
CA ARG A 284 -17.41 10.51 -0.34
C ARG A 284 -16.81 9.15 0.02
N THR A 285 -15.71 9.15 0.79
CA THR A 285 -15.10 7.93 1.32
C THR A 285 -16.08 7.18 2.23
N PHE A 286 -16.78 7.89 3.12
CA PHE A 286 -17.79 7.30 4.00
C PHE A 286 -18.99 6.75 3.23
N ASP A 287 -19.47 7.49 2.23
CA ASP A 287 -20.62 7.07 1.43
C ASP A 287 -20.37 5.78 0.64
N ILE A 288 -19.15 5.60 0.10
CA ILE A 288 -18.81 4.43 -0.71
C ILE A 288 -18.34 3.28 0.17
N PHE A 289 -17.31 3.50 0.99
CA PHE A 289 -16.54 2.42 1.61
C PHE A 289 -17.01 2.07 3.02
N PHE A 290 -18.04 2.73 3.55
CA PHE A 290 -18.71 2.36 4.80
C PHE A 290 -20.21 2.12 4.57
N PRO A 291 -20.59 1.05 3.86
CA PRO A 291 -21.95 0.86 3.39
C PRO A 291 -22.96 0.77 4.54
N ALA A 292 -24.11 1.44 4.38
CA ALA A 292 -25.22 1.34 5.33
C ALA A 292 -25.72 -0.10 5.51
N ALA A 293 -25.60 -0.93 4.47
CA ALA A 293 -25.92 -2.37 4.52
C ALA A 293 -25.07 -3.14 5.54
N TYR A 294 -23.89 -2.64 5.87
CA TYR A 294 -22.96 -3.21 6.86
C TYR A 294 -22.97 -2.42 8.18
N GLY A 295 -24.03 -1.64 8.42
CA GLY A 295 -24.18 -0.81 9.63
C GLY A 295 -23.51 0.56 9.54
N GLY A 296 -22.93 0.91 8.39
CA GLY A 296 -22.41 2.24 8.11
C GLY A 296 -21.08 2.60 8.77
N ASN A 297 -20.51 1.74 9.61
CA ASN A 297 -19.23 1.98 10.31
C ASN A 297 -18.18 0.89 10.06
N ILE A 298 -18.49 -0.11 9.22
CA ILE A 298 -17.55 -1.17 8.86
C ILE A 298 -17.06 -0.90 7.44
N MET A 299 -15.74 -0.75 7.30
CA MET A 299 -15.11 -0.50 6.01
C MET A 299 -15.19 -1.74 5.10
N SER A 300 -15.33 -1.54 3.79
CA SER A 300 -15.33 -2.62 2.78
C SER A 300 -14.83 -2.11 1.43
N GLU A 301 -13.97 -2.87 0.75
CA GLU A 301 -13.69 -2.69 -0.68
C GLU A 301 -14.89 -3.14 -1.51
N VAL A 302 -15.84 -2.23 -1.71
CA VAL A 302 -17.15 -2.52 -2.32
C VAL A 302 -17.08 -3.09 -3.74
N ALA A 303 -15.97 -2.87 -4.45
CA ALA A 303 -15.77 -3.36 -5.81
C ALA A 303 -15.48 -4.88 -5.86
N CYS A 304 -14.82 -5.43 -4.85
CA CYS A 304 -14.29 -6.81 -4.90
C CYS A 304 -14.73 -7.69 -3.73
N GLU A 305 -14.96 -7.13 -2.53
CA GLU A 305 -15.30 -7.93 -1.35
C GLU A 305 -16.65 -8.65 -1.45
N PRO A 306 -17.75 -8.01 -1.89
CA PRO A 306 -19.06 -8.67 -1.90
C PRO A 306 -19.14 -9.87 -2.84
N ILE A 307 -18.27 -9.90 -3.85
CA ILE A 307 -18.17 -10.95 -4.87
C ILE A 307 -16.94 -11.84 -4.69
N GLU A 308 -16.17 -11.64 -3.62
CA GLU A 308 -14.98 -12.43 -3.26
C GLU A 308 -13.94 -12.50 -4.38
N SER A 309 -13.72 -11.37 -5.05
CA SER A 309 -12.81 -11.28 -6.20
C SER A 309 -11.58 -10.41 -5.94
N CYS A 310 -11.33 -10.02 -4.68
CA CYS A 310 -10.19 -9.18 -4.35
C CYS A 310 -8.88 -9.92 -4.65
N ASN A 311 -7.90 -9.21 -5.22
CA ASN A 311 -6.52 -9.69 -5.22
C ASN A 311 -5.77 -9.18 -3.97
N ASP A 312 -4.54 -9.65 -3.81
CA ASP A 312 -3.67 -9.34 -2.67
C ASP A 312 -3.49 -7.83 -2.46
N ASN A 313 -3.37 -7.05 -3.54
CA ASN A 313 -3.26 -5.60 -3.44
C ASN A 313 -4.54 -4.98 -2.87
N GLU A 314 -5.69 -5.37 -3.41
CA GLU A 314 -7.00 -4.80 -3.05
C GLU A 314 -7.37 -5.08 -1.58
N ILE A 315 -6.89 -6.20 -1.02
CA ILE A 315 -7.07 -6.52 0.39
C ILE A 315 -6.40 -5.47 1.30
N LEU A 316 -5.21 -4.98 0.93
CA LEU A 316 -4.42 -4.01 1.69
C LEU A 316 -5.04 -2.61 1.73
N PHE A 317 -5.88 -2.25 0.74
CA PHE A 317 -6.34 -0.88 0.53
C PHE A 317 -7.08 -0.30 1.75
N LYS A 318 -8.01 -1.07 2.34
CA LYS A 318 -8.74 -0.63 3.53
C LYS A 318 -7.85 -0.50 4.77
N GLY A 319 -6.79 -1.31 4.89
CA GLY A 319 -5.79 -1.17 5.95
C GLY A 319 -5.16 0.22 5.90
N LEU A 320 -4.56 0.55 4.74
CA LEU A 320 -3.95 1.85 4.45
C LEU A 320 -4.91 3.01 4.72
N VAL A 321 -6.17 2.91 4.29
CA VAL A 321 -7.15 3.97 4.47
C VAL A 321 -7.55 4.16 5.94
N THR A 322 -7.69 3.09 6.73
CA THR A 322 -7.98 3.24 8.16
C THR A 322 -6.88 4.01 8.88
N SER A 323 -5.62 3.75 8.52
CA SER A 323 -4.45 4.50 8.99
C SER A 323 -4.50 5.97 8.59
N TRP A 324 -4.77 6.24 7.33
CA TRP A 324 -4.87 7.59 6.78
C TRP A 324 -6.04 8.39 7.37
N LEU A 325 -7.18 7.76 7.65
CA LEU A 325 -8.28 8.37 8.38
C LEU A 325 -7.84 8.78 9.80
N ALA A 326 -7.11 7.91 10.51
CA ALA A 326 -6.62 8.22 11.85
C ALA A 326 -5.67 9.43 11.85
N PHE A 327 -4.70 9.48 10.92
CA PHE A 327 -3.81 10.64 10.81
C PHE A 327 -4.54 11.92 10.35
N THR A 328 -5.54 11.80 9.47
CA THR A 328 -6.42 12.92 9.10
C THR A 328 -7.12 13.49 10.33
N ALA A 329 -7.67 12.64 11.20
CA ALA A 329 -8.33 13.07 12.44
C ALA A 329 -7.39 13.81 13.41
N LEU A 330 -6.09 13.48 13.41
CA LEU A 330 -5.08 14.18 14.22
C LEU A 330 -4.66 15.52 13.62
N LEU A 331 -4.59 15.62 12.28
CA LEU A 331 -4.15 16.82 11.55
C LEU A 331 -5.28 17.83 11.33
N VAL A 332 -6.52 17.35 11.25
CA VAL A 332 -7.74 18.12 11.04
C VAL A 332 -8.74 17.78 12.16
N PRO A 333 -8.57 18.32 13.38
CA PRO A 333 -9.32 17.86 14.56
C PRO A 333 -10.85 17.95 14.44
N SER A 334 -11.38 18.84 13.58
CA SER A 334 -12.82 18.95 13.29
C SER A 334 -13.41 17.68 12.66
N THR A 335 -12.59 16.80 12.10
CA THR A 335 -13.02 15.52 11.49
C THR A 335 -13.05 14.36 12.48
N TYR A 336 -12.46 14.52 13.69
CA TYR A 336 -12.24 13.44 14.65
C TYR A 336 -13.52 12.69 15.02
N ASP A 337 -14.57 13.41 15.40
CA ASP A 337 -15.85 12.81 15.83
C ASP A 337 -16.58 12.06 14.71
N ARG A 338 -16.29 12.40 13.45
CA ARG A 338 -16.83 11.71 12.27
C ARG A 338 -16.02 10.47 11.91
N ILE A 339 -14.71 10.50 12.15
CA ILE A 339 -13.77 9.41 11.82
C ILE A 339 -13.73 8.33 12.89
N LEU A 340 -13.66 8.69 14.17
CA LEU A 340 -13.46 7.73 15.25
C LEU A 340 -14.49 6.58 15.25
N PRO A 341 -15.81 6.81 15.07
CA PRO A 341 -16.78 5.72 15.01
C PRO A 341 -16.56 4.74 13.84
N LYS A 342 -15.99 5.22 12.73
CA LYS A 342 -15.65 4.40 11.55
C LYS A 342 -14.48 3.47 11.84
N LEU A 343 -13.45 4.00 12.51
CA LEU A 343 -12.29 3.22 12.94
C LEU A 343 -12.68 2.17 13.97
N GLN A 344 -13.47 2.56 14.98
CA GLN A 344 -13.91 1.67 16.07
C GLN A 344 -14.83 0.55 15.57
N GLY A 345 -15.80 0.89 14.70
CA GLY A 345 -16.70 -0.10 14.10
C GLY A 345 -15.95 -1.12 13.25
N SER A 346 -14.99 -0.64 12.45
CA SER A 346 -14.16 -1.50 11.60
C SER A 346 -13.23 -2.39 12.42
N ALA A 347 -12.56 -1.87 13.46
CA ALA A 347 -11.67 -2.67 14.31
C ALA A 347 -12.38 -3.82 15.03
N VAL A 348 -13.56 -3.55 15.61
CA VAL A 348 -14.35 -4.61 16.28
C VAL A 348 -14.77 -5.68 15.27
N ALA A 349 -15.26 -5.26 14.10
CA ALA A 349 -15.71 -6.19 13.06
C ALA A 349 -14.55 -7.00 12.46
N ALA A 350 -13.39 -6.38 12.26
CA ALA A 350 -12.17 -7.02 11.78
C ALA A 350 -11.68 -8.08 12.77
N ALA A 351 -11.60 -7.74 14.06
CA ALA A 351 -11.19 -8.68 15.11
C ALA A 351 -12.11 -9.90 15.22
N ASP A 352 -13.43 -9.73 15.02
CA ASP A 352 -14.39 -10.83 14.98
C ASP A 352 -14.11 -11.82 13.83
N THR A 353 -13.42 -11.40 12.75
CA THR A 353 -13.03 -12.31 11.66
C THR A 353 -11.80 -13.16 11.98
N CYS A 354 -11.00 -12.81 12.99
CA CYS A 354 -9.74 -13.46 13.35
C CYS A 354 -9.96 -14.75 14.15
N THR A 355 -10.56 -15.74 13.48
CA THR A 355 -10.95 -17.05 14.03
C THR A 355 -10.47 -18.22 13.18
N GLY A 356 -9.73 -17.93 12.09
CA GLY A 356 -9.28 -18.94 11.14
C GLY A 356 -8.14 -19.81 11.64
N ASN A 357 -7.99 -20.97 11.02
CA ASN A 357 -6.84 -21.89 11.07
C ASN A 357 -6.32 -22.32 12.46
N GLY A 358 -7.05 -22.04 13.55
CA GLY A 358 -6.60 -22.36 14.92
C GLY A 358 -5.47 -21.46 15.43
N ASN A 359 -5.06 -20.45 14.66
CA ASN A 359 -4.02 -19.47 14.98
C ASN A 359 -4.53 -18.02 14.89
N ASN A 360 -5.86 -17.83 14.86
CA ASN A 360 -6.54 -16.55 14.72
C ASN A 360 -6.33 -15.86 13.37
N SER A 361 -6.14 -16.62 12.28
CA SER A 361 -6.11 -16.03 10.94
C SER A 361 -7.34 -15.13 10.70
N CYS A 362 -7.10 -13.92 10.24
CA CYS A 362 -8.11 -12.92 9.95
C CYS A 362 -8.73 -13.10 8.57
N GLY A 363 -9.98 -12.65 8.41
CA GLY A 363 -10.69 -12.69 7.14
C GLY A 363 -10.67 -11.33 6.43
N VAL A 364 -10.98 -11.34 5.14
CA VAL A 364 -11.06 -10.11 4.34
C VAL A 364 -12.34 -9.35 4.70
N ARG A 365 -13.49 -10.02 4.71
CA ARG A 365 -14.81 -9.36 4.80
C ARG A 365 -15.22 -9.10 6.25
N TRP A 366 -14.74 -7.99 6.80
CA TRP A 366 -14.99 -7.59 8.19
C TRP A 366 -16.48 -7.53 8.55
N TYR A 367 -17.33 -7.10 7.62
CA TYR A 367 -18.78 -6.99 7.84
C TYR A 367 -19.48 -8.34 8.12
N THR A 368 -18.86 -9.47 7.76
CA THR A 368 -19.40 -10.81 8.04
C THR A 368 -19.20 -11.23 9.50
N LYS A 369 -18.23 -10.61 10.19
CA LYS A 369 -17.83 -10.92 11.58
C LYS A 369 -17.50 -12.40 11.81
N LYS A 370 -17.02 -13.05 10.76
CA LYS A 370 -16.61 -14.46 10.74
C LYS A 370 -15.43 -14.60 9.81
N TRP A 371 -14.55 -15.53 10.11
CA TRP A 371 -13.53 -15.92 9.14
C TRP A 371 -14.18 -16.43 7.86
N ASP A 372 -13.74 -15.90 6.73
CA ASP A 372 -14.32 -16.15 5.40
C ASP A 372 -13.51 -17.15 4.56
N GLY A 373 -12.53 -17.83 5.18
CA GLY A 373 -11.72 -18.86 4.54
C GLY A 373 -10.46 -18.33 3.84
N TRP A 374 -10.30 -17.00 3.79
CA TRP A 374 -9.10 -16.36 3.26
C TRP A 374 -7.91 -16.51 4.22
N THR A 375 -6.70 -16.57 3.68
CA THR A 375 -5.48 -16.72 4.48
C THR A 375 -4.31 -16.15 3.70
N GLY A 376 -3.88 -14.98 4.10
CA GLY A 376 -2.76 -14.27 3.53
C GLY A 376 -2.15 -13.34 4.55
N MET A 377 -1.07 -12.70 4.15
CA MET A 377 -0.39 -11.67 4.94
C MET A 377 -1.21 -10.37 4.94
N GLU A 378 -1.90 -10.12 3.84
CA GLU A 378 -2.55 -8.88 3.47
C GLU A 378 -3.77 -8.60 4.35
N GLU A 379 -4.53 -9.64 4.72
CA GLU A 379 -5.61 -9.57 5.69
C GLU A 379 -5.06 -9.23 7.08
N GLU A 380 -3.98 -9.90 7.50
CA GLU A 380 -3.34 -9.64 8.79
C GLU A 380 -2.79 -8.22 8.87
N ILE A 381 -2.13 -7.71 7.82
CA ILE A 381 -1.67 -6.32 7.72
C ILE A 381 -2.84 -5.36 7.90
N SER A 382 -3.93 -5.57 7.14
CA SER A 382 -5.08 -4.67 7.17
C SER A 382 -5.78 -4.66 8.52
N VAL A 383 -5.87 -5.81 9.19
CA VAL A 383 -6.42 -5.89 10.55
C VAL A 383 -5.46 -5.28 11.58
N ALA A 384 -4.14 -5.45 11.43
CA ALA A 384 -3.14 -4.84 12.30
C ALA A 384 -3.19 -3.30 12.21
N ASP A 385 -3.35 -2.73 11.02
CA ASP A 385 -3.52 -1.30 10.79
C ASP A 385 -4.73 -0.77 11.58
N VAL A 386 -5.93 -1.30 11.30
CA VAL A 386 -7.17 -0.79 11.92
C VAL A 386 -7.18 -0.97 13.44
N LEU A 387 -6.60 -2.05 13.97
CA LEU A 387 -6.47 -2.25 15.42
C LEU A 387 -5.49 -1.26 16.04
N SER A 388 -4.32 -1.08 15.44
CA SER A 388 -3.28 -0.19 15.96
C SER A 388 -3.77 1.25 16.03
N VAL A 389 -4.41 1.74 14.96
CA VAL A 389 -4.84 3.14 14.90
C VAL A 389 -6.03 3.48 15.80
N ASN A 390 -6.75 2.50 16.34
CA ASN A 390 -7.79 2.76 17.33
C ASN A 390 -7.24 3.25 18.69
N LEU A 391 -5.93 3.13 18.91
CA LEU A 391 -5.22 3.79 20.00
C LEU A 391 -5.04 5.30 19.77
N ILE A 392 -5.57 5.87 18.69
CA ILE A 392 -5.66 7.32 18.47
C ILE A 392 -6.29 8.07 19.65
N THR A 393 -7.15 7.43 20.42
CA THR A 393 -7.72 8.00 21.67
C THR A 393 -6.66 8.34 22.72
N THR A 394 -5.47 7.77 22.61
CA THR A 394 -4.30 8.02 23.47
C THR A 394 -3.33 9.05 22.86
N LYS A 395 -3.61 9.57 21.67
CA LYS A 395 -2.78 10.53 20.94
C LYS A 395 -3.52 11.86 20.81
N HIS A 396 -2.80 12.96 21.01
CA HIS A 396 -3.36 14.32 20.97
C HIS A 396 -2.60 15.26 20.04
N ARG A 397 -1.60 14.73 19.33
CA ARG A 397 -0.80 15.47 18.35
C ARG A 397 -0.69 14.60 17.10
N GLY A 398 -0.76 15.25 15.94
CA GLY A 398 -0.45 14.60 14.69
C GLY A 398 1.05 14.33 14.52
N PRO A 399 1.42 13.73 13.38
CA PRO A 399 2.80 13.54 12.95
C PRO A 399 3.72 14.73 13.21
N VAL A 400 4.97 14.49 13.58
CA VAL A 400 5.93 15.56 13.86
C VAL A 400 6.40 16.26 12.57
N THR A 401 7.09 17.38 12.76
CA THR A 401 7.86 18.11 11.75
C THR A 401 9.31 18.18 12.21
N ALA A 402 10.21 18.68 11.36
CA ALA A 402 11.62 18.93 11.71
C ALA A 402 11.80 19.87 12.93
N THR A 403 10.76 20.63 13.30
CA THR A 403 10.80 21.57 14.43
C THR A 403 9.95 21.14 15.63
N THR A 404 9.21 20.03 15.54
CA THR A 404 8.26 19.59 16.58
C THR A 404 8.53 18.18 17.13
N GLY A 405 9.71 17.61 16.84
CA GLY A 405 10.17 16.33 17.39
C GLY A 405 10.96 15.49 16.38
N GLY A 406 10.76 15.74 15.08
CA GLY A 406 11.42 15.01 14.01
C GLY A 406 12.94 15.17 14.06
N ASN A 407 13.65 14.03 13.99
CA ASN A 407 15.11 13.97 14.09
C ASN A 407 15.78 13.32 12.87
N SER A 408 14.99 12.89 11.87
CA SER A 408 15.52 12.31 10.64
C SER A 408 16.24 13.35 9.79
N THR A 409 17.46 13.04 9.36
CA THR A 409 18.35 13.99 8.66
C THR A 409 17.82 14.30 7.25
N SER A 410 17.91 15.54 6.78
CA SER A 410 17.50 15.89 5.41
C SER A 410 18.65 15.74 4.42
N ASP A 411 18.35 15.21 3.23
CA ASP A 411 19.16 15.35 2.02
C ASP A 411 18.26 15.80 0.84
N PRO A 412 18.20 17.11 0.56
CA PRO A 412 17.40 17.63 -0.55
C PRO A 412 17.86 17.16 -1.94
N SER A 413 19.07 16.61 -2.06
CA SER A 413 19.64 16.10 -3.31
C SER A 413 19.51 14.58 -3.49
N ALA A 414 18.94 13.87 -2.50
CA ALA A 414 18.69 12.44 -2.61
C ALA A 414 17.92 12.11 -3.89
N GLY A 415 18.23 10.98 -4.53
CA GLY A 415 17.61 10.51 -5.77
C GLY A 415 17.98 11.29 -7.03
N THR A 416 18.71 12.41 -6.94
CA THR A 416 19.08 13.20 -8.14
C THR A 416 20.30 12.66 -8.88
N GLY A 417 21.05 11.76 -8.25
CA GLY A 417 22.22 11.11 -8.85
C GLY A 417 21.92 9.84 -9.64
N ASP A 418 20.69 9.30 -9.54
CA ASP A 418 20.32 8.10 -10.29
C ASP A 418 19.78 8.45 -11.68
N THR A 419 20.36 7.82 -12.70
CA THR A 419 19.96 7.95 -14.10
C THR A 419 19.13 6.76 -14.58
N SER A 420 18.80 5.81 -13.68
CA SER A 420 18.11 4.56 -14.02
C SER A 420 16.74 4.80 -14.69
N GLY A 421 16.00 5.83 -14.27
CA GLY A 421 14.70 6.22 -14.82
C GLY A 421 14.73 7.30 -15.91
N GLU A 422 15.90 7.83 -16.28
CA GLU A 422 15.99 8.78 -17.39
C GLU A 422 15.71 8.04 -18.70
N THR A 423 14.77 8.55 -19.49
CA THR A 423 14.61 8.12 -20.88
C THR A 423 15.92 8.45 -21.60
N VAL A 424 16.81 7.46 -21.73
CA VAL A 424 17.96 7.57 -22.64
C VAL A 424 17.40 8.08 -23.96
N PRO A 425 17.89 9.20 -24.51
CA PRO A 425 17.40 9.72 -25.77
C PRO A 425 17.52 8.62 -26.82
N VAL A 426 16.40 7.99 -27.15
CA VAL A 426 16.39 6.94 -28.17
C VAL A 426 16.64 7.68 -29.46
N SER A 427 17.80 7.45 -30.09
CA SER A 427 18.13 8.07 -31.37
C SER A 427 16.99 7.83 -32.36
N ASN A 428 16.64 8.84 -33.16
CA ASN A 428 15.60 8.70 -34.17
C ASN A 428 15.85 7.45 -35.03
N ILE A 429 14.86 6.54 -35.08
CA ILE A 429 14.94 5.32 -35.88
C ILE A 429 15.15 5.70 -37.35
N THR A 430 16.32 5.37 -37.89
CA THR A 430 16.70 5.71 -39.25
C THR A 430 16.12 4.70 -40.25
N THR A 431 16.14 5.04 -41.54
CA THR A 431 15.82 4.08 -42.61
C THR A 431 16.75 2.86 -42.58
N GLY A 432 18.00 3.05 -42.15
CA GLY A 432 18.98 1.97 -41.98
C GLY A 432 18.58 0.97 -40.90
N ASP A 433 18.10 1.47 -39.76
CA ASP A 433 17.64 0.62 -38.64
C ASP A 433 16.43 -0.23 -39.05
N LYS A 434 15.48 0.37 -39.77
CA LYS A 434 14.31 -0.35 -40.31
C LYS A 434 14.70 -1.44 -41.30
N ALA A 435 15.65 -1.15 -42.19
CA ALA A 435 16.16 -2.12 -43.16
C ALA A 435 16.92 -3.26 -42.47
N GLY A 436 17.78 -2.96 -41.50
CA GLY A 436 18.51 -3.94 -40.72
C GLY A 436 17.60 -4.85 -39.90
N ALA A 437 16.61 -4.28 -39.20
CA ALA A 437 15.61 -5.02 -38.45
C ALA A 437 14.81 -5.96 -39.38
N SER A 438 14.35 -5.47 -40.52
CA SER A 438 13.59 -6.27 -41.50
C SER A 438 14.41 -7.45 -42.02
N LEU A 439 15.68 -7.25 -42.37
CA LEU A 439 16.59 -8.31 -42.82
C LEU A 439 16.80 -9.37 -41.73
N LEU A 440 16.99 -8.94 -40.48
CA LEU A 440 17.18 -9.84 -39.34
C LEU A 440 15.90 -10.68 -39.08
N THR A 441 14.73 -10.04 -39.11
CA THR A 441 13.44 -10.71 -38.94
C THR A 441 13.19 -11.73 -40.06
N ILE A 442 13.47 -11.37 -41.31
CA ILE A 442 13.35 -12.31 -42.45
C ILE A 442 14.32 -13.48 -42.29
N ALA A 443 15.58 -13.23 -41.95
CA ALA A 443 16.58 -14.29 -41.74
C ALA A 443 16.16 -15.25 -40.61
N PHE A 444 15.64 -14.71 -39.50
CA PHE A 444 15.15 -15.50 -38.38
C PHE A 444 13.93 -16.34 -38.78
N ALA A 445 12.94 -15.74 -39.44
CA ALA A 445 11.74 -16.46 -39.90
C ALA A 445 12.09 -17.57 -40.91
N VAL A 446 12.97 -17.28 -41.87
CA VAL A 446 13.45 -18.27 -42.85
C VAL A 446 14.24 -19.38 -42.17
N GLY A 447 15.12 -19.05 -41.23
CA GLY A 447 15.86 -20.04 -40.44
C GLY A 447 14.94 -20.94 -39.62
N TRP A 448 13.92 -20.37 -38.98
CA TRP A 448 12.94 -21.10 -38.20
C TRP A 448 12.10 -22.05 -39.06
N VAL A 449 11.60 -21.56 -40.21
CA VAL A 449 10.88 -22.39 -41.19
C VAL A 449 11.79 -23.49 -41.75
N GLY A 450 13.06 -23.19 -42.02
CA GLY A 450 14.06 -24.16 -42.46
C GLY A 450 14.32 -25.25 -41.43
N LEU A 451 14.43 -24.90 -40.14
CA LEU A 451 14.56 -25.87 -39.04
C LEU A 451 13.32 -26.75 -38.92
N MET A 452 12.12 -26.18 -39.02
CA MET A 452 10.87 -26.95 -39.02
C MET A 452 10.80 -27.91 -40.22
N ALA A 453 11.14 -27.45 -41.42
CA ALA A 453 11.17 -28.30 -42.62
C ALA A 453 12.23 -29.41 -42.51
N PHE A 454 13.41 -29.12 -41.98
CA PHE A 454 14.45 -30.11 -41.73
C PHE A 454 13.99 -31.19 -40.74
N MET A 455 13.30 -30.82 -39.66
CA MET A 455 12.76 -31.80 -38.71
C MET A 455 11.66 -32.68 -39.33
N VAL A 456 10.80 -32.10 -40.18
CA VAL A 456 9.72 -32.85 -40.85
C VAL A 456 10.25 -33.79 -41.94
N ILE A 457 11.27 -33.37 -42.68
CA ILE A 457 11.85 -34.16 -43.78
C ILE A 457 12.92 -35.14 -43.28
N GLY A 458 13.71 -34.77 -42.27
CA GLY A 458 14.77 -35.59 -41.68
C GLY A 458 14.28 -36.60 -40.65
N GLY A 459 13.01 -36.52 -40.23
CA GLY A 459 12.35 -37.51 -39.39
C GLY A 459 11.53 -38.55 -40.16
N ALA A 460 11.57 -38.54 -41.50
CA ALA A 460 10.89 -39.49 -42.39
C ALA A 460 11.82 -40.61 -42.87
#